data_AF-A0A0A8EBA1-F1
#
_entry.id   AF-A0A0A8EBA1-F1
#
_cell.length_a   1.000
_cell.length_b   1.000
_cell.length_c   1.000
_cell.angle_alpha   90.00
_cell.angle_beta   90.00
_cell.angle_gamma   90.00
#
_symmetry.space_group_name_H-M   'P 1'
#
loop_
_entity.id
_entity.type
_entity.pdbx_description
1 polymer ?
#
loop_
_entity_poly.entity_id
_entity_poly.type
_entity_poly.pdbx_seq_one_letter_code
_entity_poly.pdbx_strand_id
1 'polypeptide(L)'
;MVTHWDEVSSLMLVRLTQTNESARCATLLPVLATLPQPLALIEVGASAGLCDLNEAVSRLVARAPTGATPVVFHSAVLTYLSPEARAQFARTMRNLPYHWISNEAASVFPELLDFLPEPAPTDRATFALAFGERPIAFTGPHGEHLHWLGDACLTFSGE
;
A
#
# COMPACT_ATOMS: atom_id res chain seq x y z
N MET A 1 4.84 26.37 18.55
CA MET A 1 5.51 26.24 17.23
C MET A 1 6.88 25.66 17.47
N VAL A 2 7.22 24.57 16.78
CA VAL A 2 8.37 23.71 17.10
C VAL A 2 9.66 24.42 16.64
N THR A 3 10.50 24.84 17.60
CA THR A 3 11.73 25.61 17.40
C THR A 3 12.86 24.87 16.68
N HIS A 4 12.66 23.60 16.33
CA HIS A 4 13.72 22.69 15.86
C HIS A 4 13.35 22.04 14.51
N TRP A 5 12.44 22.64 13.74
CA TRP A 5 11.90 22.05 12.51
C TRP A 5 12.97 21.76 11.45
N ASP A 6 13.95 22.65 11.29
CA ASP A 6 15.02 22.47 10.28
C ASP A 6 15.96 21.30 10.63
N GLU A 7 16.24 21.10 11.92
CA GLU A 7 17.04 19.97 12.40
C GLU A 7 16.29 18.65 12.28
N VAL A 8 15.00 18.64 12.64
CA VAL A 8 14.12 17.46 12.48
C VAL A 8 13.98 17.08 11.01
N SER A 9 13.71 18.04 10.12
CA SER A 9 13.58 17.77 8.68
C SER A 9 14.89 17.27 8.06
N SER A 10 16.03 17.87 8.43
CA SER A 10 17.36 17.42 7.97
C SER A 10 17.66 15.99 8.44
N LEU A 11 17.30 15.65 9.67
CA LEU A 11 17.50 14.30 10.22
C LEU A 11 16.57 13.28 9.57
N MET A 12 15.29 13.64 9.34
CA MET A 12 14.31 12.79 8.65
C MET A 12 14.72 12.45 7.21
N LEU A 13 15.42 13.36 6.52
CA LEU A 13 15.92 13.11 5.17
C LEU A 13 17.04 12.05 5.09
N VAL A 14 17.74 11.79 6.20
CA VAL A 14 18.92 10.89 6.23
C VAL A 14 18.78 9.68 7.14
N ARG A 15 17.75 9.63 7.99
CA ARG A 15 17.49 8.52 8.93
C ARG A 15 16.20 7.80 8.53
N LEU A 16 16.35 6.58 8.01
CA LEU A 16 15.22 5.68 7.77
C LEU A 16 14.84 5.00 9.08
N THR A 17 13.58 5.15 9.53
CA THR A 17 13.08 4.47 10.74
C THR A 17 12.13 3.35 10.33
N GLN A 18 12.47 2.11 10.69
CA GLN A 18 11.83 0.92 10.13
C GLN A 18 10.33 0.75 10.47
N THR A 19 9.87 1.32 11.59
CA THR A 19 8.54 0.99 12.13
C THR A 19 7.43 1.92 11.63
N ASN A 20 7.72 3.16 11.23
CA ASN A 20 6.73 4.15 10.76
C ASN A 20 7.31 5.03 9.62
N GLU A 21 7.79 4.40 8.54
CA GLU A 21 8.41 5.11 7.43
C GLU A 21 7.37 5.94 6.64
N SER A 22 7.30 7.23 6.95
CA SER A 22 6.34 8.17 6.36
C SER A 22 6.58 8.38 4.87
N ALA A 23 7.82 8.18 4.40
CA ALA A 23 8.14 8.30 2.99
C ALA A 23 7.42 7.25 2.12
N ARG A 24 7.03 6.09 2.67
CA ARG A 24 6.20 5.12 1.93
C ARG A 24 4.83 5.67 1.56
N CYS A 25 4.26 6.57 2.35
CA CYS A 25 2.99 7.20 1.98
C CYS A 25 3.12 8.05 0.71
N ALA A 26 4.30 8.65 0.47
CA ALA A 26 4.53 9.48 -0.71
C ALA A 26 4.39 8.67 -2.00
N THR A 27 4.77 7.39 -2.01
CA THR A 27 4.63 6.53 -3.20
C THR A 27 3.17 6.14 -3.48
N LEU A 28 2.27 6.28 -2.51
CA LEU A 28 0.83 6.01 -2.68
C LEU A 28 0.06 7.22 -3.20
N LEU A 29 0.55 8.44 -2.94
CA LEU A 29 -0.15 9.69 -3.25
C LEU A 29 -0.61 9.81 -4.70
N PRO A 30 0.20 9.44 -5.73
CA PRO A 30 -0.25 9.55 -7.11
C PRO A 30 -1.46 8.67 -7.39
N VAL A 31 -1.52 7.46 -6.82
CA VAL A 31 -2.66 6.56 -6.97
C VAL A 31 -3.87 7.13 -6.25
N LEU A 32 -3.72 7.54 -4.99
CA LEU A 32 -4.80 8.11 -4.19
C LEU A 32 -5.43 9.35 -4.85
N ALA A 33 -4.62 10.20 -5.48
CA ALA A 33 -5.08 11.40 -6.18
C ALA A 33 -5.98 11.10 -7.39
N THR A 34 -5.92 9.89 -7.95
CA THR A 34 -6.75 9.48 -9.10
C THR A 34 -8.12 8.93 -8.71
N LEU A 35 -8.32 8.59 -7.43
CA LEU A 35 -9.56 7.96 -6.96
C LEU A 35 -10.67 8.98 -6.71
N PRO A 36 -11.97 8.59 -6.81
CA PRO A 36 -13.09 9.49 -6.54
C PRO A 36 -13.04 10.05 -5.11
N GLN A 37 -13.03 11.37 -4.98
CA GLN A 37 -12.91 12.07 -3.69
C GLN A 37 -14.30 12.35 -3.08
N PRO A 38 -14.42 12.48 -1.74
CA PRO A 38 -13.37 12.35 -0.73
C PRO A 38 -13.02 10.89 -0.40
N LEU A 39 -11.78 10.64 0.03
CA LEU A 39 -11.35 9.29 0.44
C LEU A 39 -11.61 9.01 1.92
N ALA A 40 -12.02 7.78 2.22
CA ALA A 40 -11.98 7.19 3.55
C ALA A 40 -10.85 6.16 3.62
N LEU A 41 -9.68 6.59 4.08
CA LEU A 41 -8.47 5.75 4.14
C LEU A 41 -8.50 4.81 5.34
N ILE A 42 -8.21 3.53 5.08
CA ILE A 42 -8.19 2.46 6.08
C ILE A 42 -6.83 1.76 5.96
N GLU A 43 -5.94 2.03 6.90
CA GLU A 43 -4.63 1.42 6.94
C GLU A 43 -4.65 0.07 7.67
N VAL A 44 -4.08 -0.96 7.07
CA VAL A 44 -3.75 -2.21 7.76
C VAL A 44 -2.32 -2.13 8.28
N GLY A 45 -2.18 -2.02 9.60
CA GLY A 45 -0.89 -2.00 10.29
C GLY A 45 -0.50 -3.34 10.93
N ALA A 46 0.75 -3.44 11.39
CA ALA A 46 1.33 -4.71 11.90
C ALA A 46 0.60 -5.29 13.11
N SER A 47 -0.06 -4.45 13.92
CA SER A 47 -0.88 -4.88 15.04
C SER A 47 -2.16 -5.61 14.62
N ALA A 48 -2.55 -5.58 13.34
CA ALA A 48 -3.74 -6.26 12.86
C ALA A 48 -3.63 -7.79 12.96
N GLY A 49 -2.44 -8.36 13.13
CA GLY A 49 -2.24 -9.78 13.45
C GLY A 49 -2.60 -10.17 14.89
N LEU A 50 -2.92 -9.20 15.77
CA LEU A 50 -3.35 -9.45 17.16
C LEU A 50 -4.87 -9.62 17.30
N CYS A 51 -5.63 -9.45 16.21
CA CYS A 51 -7.09 -9.64 16.11
C CYS A 51 -7.42 -10.32 14.77
N ASP A 52 -8.69 -10.64 14.50
CA ASP A 52 -9.10 -11.07 13.15
C ASP A 52 -9.01 -9.86 12.20
N LEU A 53 -7.95 -9.83 11.40
CA LEU A 53 -7.68 -8.79 10.40
C LEU A 53 -8.85 -8.61 9.42
N ASN A 54 -9.47 -9.71 8.97
CA ASN A 54 -10.49 -9.66 7.92
C ASN A 54 -11.79 -9.07 8.46
N GLU A 55 -12.17 -9.46 9.67
CA GLU A 55 -13.32 -8.89 10.36
C GLU A 55 -13.09 -7.40 10.65
N ALA A 56 -11.90 -7.04 11.14
CA ALA A 56 -11.56 -5.66 11.46
C ALA A 56 -11.64 -4.73 10.24
N VAL A 57 -11.06 -5.16 9.10
CA VAL A 57 -11.14 -4.40 7.85
C VAL A 57 -12.58 -4.25 7.41
N SER A 58 -13.34 -5.35 7.34
CA SER A 58 -14.75 -5.33 6.92
C SER A 58 -15.59 -4.36 7.75
N ARG A 59 -15.38 -4.34 9.08
CA ARG A 59 -16.07 -3.44 10.01
C ARG A 59 -15.69 -1.96 9.81
N LEU A 60 -14.41 -1.66 9.62
CA LEU A 60 -13.94 -0.27 9.41
C LEU A 60 -14.47 0.30 8.10
N VAL A 61 -14.42 -0.53 7.08
CA VAL A 61 -14.92 -0.27 5.75
C VAL A 61 -16.43 0.02 5.77
N ALA A 62 -17.24 -0.77 6.49
CA ALA A 62 -18.67 -0.52 6.66
C ALA A 62 -19.00 0.79 7.42
N ARG A 63 -18.01 1.38 8.08
CA ARG A 63 -18.13 2.66 8.81
C ARG A 63 -17.66 3.85 7.99
N ALA A 64 -17.26 3.66 6.74
CA ALA A 64 -16.87 4.76 5.87
C ALA A 64 -18.02 5.78 5.74
N PRO A 65 -17.74 7.09 5.82
CA PRO A 65 -18.76 8.12 5.68
C PRO A 65 -19.53 7.99 4.36
N THR A 66 -20.83 8.26 4.39
CA THR A 66 -21.64 8.32 3.17
C THR A 66 -21.07 9.33 2.19
N GLY A 67 -20.88 8.91 0.93
CA GLY A 67 -20.32 9.75 -0.14
C GLY A 67 -18.78 9.80 -0.16
N ALA A 68 -18.09 9.14 0.78
CA ALA A 68 -16.64 8.94 0.69
C ALA A 68 -16.31 7.59 0.03
N THR A 69 -15.23 7.57 -0.75
CA THR A 69 -14.69 6.36 -1.38
C THR A 69 -13.76 5.65 -0.40
N PRO A 70 -14.10 4.43 0.06
CA PRO A 70 -13.23 3.71 0.98
C PRO A 70 -12.03 3.13 0.23
N VAL A 71 -10.86 3.27 0.84
CA VAL A 71 -9.60 2.74 0.31
C VAL A 71 -8.88 2.00 1.42
N VAL A 72 -8.72 0.70 1.26
CA VAL A 72 -7.90 -0.11 2.15
C VAL A 72 -6.49 -0.13 1.59
N PHE A 73 -5.51 0.26 2.40
CA PHE A 73 -4.12 0.23 1.99
C PHE A 73 -3.23 -0.40 3.05
N HIS A 74 -2.10 -0.92 2.61
CA HIS A 74 -1.09 -1.47 3.49
C HIS A 74 0.30 -1.40 2.88
N SER A 75 1.31 -1.33 3.74
CA SER A 75 2.70 -1.37 3.29
C SER A 75 3.64 -2.03 4.28
N ALA A 76 4.49 -2.94 3.78
CA ALA A 76 5.45 -3.72 4.56
C ALA A 76 4.83 -4.53 5.72
N VAL A 77 3.55 -4.90 5.65
CA VAL A 77 2.83 -5.49 6.78
C VAL A 77 2.45 -6.94 6.55
N LEU A 78 2.10 -7.32 5.32
CA LEU A 78 1.60 -8.66 5.07
C LEU A 78 2.72 -9.71 5.17
N THR A 79 3.99 -9.28 5.16
CA THR A 79 5.14 -10.13 5.50
C THR A 79 5.03 -10.76 6.90
N TYR A 80 4.30 -10.14 7.84
CA TYR A 80 4.08 -10.68 9.19
C TYR A 80 3.03 -11.80 9.23
N LEU A 81 2.24 -11.96 8.17
CA LEU A 81 1.22 -12.99 8.09
C LEU A 81 1.79 -14.30 7.51
N SER A 82 1.19 -15.42 7.92
CA SER A 82 1.41 -16.71 7.25
C SER A 82 0.89 -16.66 5.80
N PRO A 83 1.40 -17.52 4.89
CA PRO A 83 0.88 -17.59 3.52
C PRO A 83 -0.63 -17.83 3.45
N GLU A 84 -1.18 -18.67 4.32
CA GLU A 84 -2.62 -18.92 4.39
C GLU A 84 -3.41 -17.68 4.80
N ALA A 85 -2.91 -16.92 5.79
CA ALA A 85 -3.52 -15.67 6.21
C ALA A 85 -3.44 -14.59 5.12
N ARG A 86 -2.35 -14.52 4.34
CA ARG A 86 -2.25 -13.62 3.15
C ARG A 86 -3.28 -13.99 2.09
N ALA A 87 -3.43 -15.28 1.79
CA ALA A 87 -4.41 -15.76 0.82
C ALA A 87 -5.85 -15.48 1.28
N GLN A 88 -6.13 -15.63 2.59
CA GLN A 88 -7.42 -15.25 3.16
C GLN A 88 -7.66 -13.75 3.06
N PHE A 89 -6.66 -12.92 3.38
CA PHE A 89 -6.74 -11.47 3.25
C PHE A 89 -7.04 -11.04 1.82
N ALA A 90 -6.33 -11.58 0.83
CA ALA A 90 -6.60 -11.30 -0.59
C ALA A 90 -8.02 -11.68 -1.01
N ARG A 91 -8.53 -12.84 -0.54
CA ARG A 91 -9.94 -13.25 -0.78
C ARG A 91 -10.92 -12.26 -0.17
N THR A 92 -10.67 -11.78 1.04
CA THR A 92 -11.51 -10.76 1.68
C THR A 92 -11.52 -9.48 0.85
N MET A 93 -10.34 -8.97 0.47
CA MET A 93 -10.21 -7.74 -0.30
C MET A 93 -10.90 -7.78 -1.66
N ARG A 94 -10.88 -8.94 -2.36
CA ARG A 94 -11.58 -9.12 -3.64
C ARG A 94 -13.09 -9.02 -3.56
N ASN A 95 -13.69 -9.32 -2.41
CA ASN A 95 -15.14 -9.39 -2.25
C ASN A 95 -15.77 -8.10 -1.72
N LEU A 96 -14.96 -7.06 -1.50
CA LEU A 96 -15.41 -5.82 -0.88
C LEU A 96 -15.50 -4.69 -1.93
N PRO A 97 -16.57 -3.86 -1.94
CA PRO A 97 -16.79 -2.81 -2.94
C PRO A 97 -15.93 -1.55 -2.71
N TYR A 98 -14.62 -1.70 -2.55
CA TYR A 98 -13.68 -0.62 -2.20
C TYR A 98 -12.37 -0.76 -2.97
N HIS A 99 -11.57 0.30 -2.98
CA HIS A 99 -10.24 0.23 -3.60
C HIS A 99 -9.22 -0.39 -2.64
N TRP A 100 -8.35 -1.23 -3.17
CA TRP A 100 -7.28 -1.88 -2.42
C TRP A 100 -5.92 -1.44 -2.98
N ILE A 101 -5.04 -0.93 -2.13
CA ILE A 101 -3.67 -0.58 -2.49
C ILE A 101 -2.70 -1.42 -1.65
N SER A 102 -1.88 -2.21 -2.32
CA SER A 102 -0.83 -3.03 -1.70
C SER A 102 0.54 -2.47 -2.05
N ASN A 103 1.41 -2.25 -1.07
CA ASN A 103 2.80 -1.87 -1.31
C ASN A 103 3.74 -2.75 -0.50
N GLU A 104 4.10 -3.91 -1.04
CA GLU A 104 4.75 -5.01 -0.33
C GLU A 104 5.94 -5.57 -1.10
N ALA A 105 6.82 -6.29 -0.41
CA ALA A 105 7.85 -7.08 -1.09
C ALA A 105 7.19 -8.09 -2.04
N ALA A 106 7.78 -8.30 -3.21
CA ALA A 106 7.19 -9.17 -4.24
C ALA A 106 7.02 -10.64 -3.79
N SER A 107 7.76 -11.08 -2.77
CA SER A 107 7.61 -12.39 -2.13
C SER A 107 6.34 -12.55 -1.28
N VAL A 108 5.65 -11.46 -0.95
CA VAL A 108 4.40 -11.48 -0.16
C VAL A 108 3.24 -12.01 -1.00
N PHE A 109 3.22 -11.67 -2.29
CA PHE A 109 2.26 -12.15 -3.27
C PHE A 109 3.00 -12.71 -4.49
N PRO A 110 3.53 -13.94 -4.42
CA PRO A 110 4.25 -14.55 -5.52
C PRO A 110 3.45 -14.58 -6.82
N GLU A 111 2.13 -14.73 -6.73
CA GLU A 111 1.22 -14.75 -7.87
C GLU A 111 1.18 -13.42 -8.64
N LEU A 112 1.49 -12.29 -7.98
CA LEU A 112 1.60 -10.99 -8.66
C LEU A 112 2.79 -10.93 -9.62
N LEU A 113 3.82 -11.75 -9.40
CA LEU A 113 5.00 -11.81 -10.27
C LEU A 113 4.65 -12.27 -11.67
N ASP A 114 3.65 -13.14 -11.81
CA ASP A 114 3.21 -13.67 -13.10
C ASP A 114 2.53 -12.59 -13.98
N PHE A 115 2.07 -11.49 -13.36
CA PHE A 115 1.41 -10.38 -14.04
C PHE A 115 2.31 -9.16 -14.24
N LEU A 116 3.59 -9.24 -13.84
CA LEU A 116 4.52 -8.15 -14.04
C LEU A 116 4.84 -7.97 -15.54
N PRO A 117 4.67 -6.77 -16.11
CA PRO A 117 5.03 -6.52 -17.51
C PRO A 117 6.55 -6.53 -17.73
N GLU A 118 7.33 -6.36 -16.66
CA GLU A 118 8.79 -6.37 -16.67
C GLU A 118 9.33 -7.01 -15.37
N PRO A 119 10.52 -7.64 -15.40
CA PRO A 119 11.11 -8.25 -14.21
C PRO A 119 11.41 -7.24 -13.11
N ALA A 120 11.21 -7.62 -11.86
CA ALA A 120 11.61 -6.79 -10.72
C ALA A 120 13.14 -6.61 -10.68
N PRO A 121 13.65 -5.40 -10.39
CA PRO A 121 15.06 -5.15 -10.14
C PRO A 121 15.63 -6.08 -9.07
N THR A 122 16.80 -6.67 -9.34
CA THR A 122 17.48 -7.62 -8.45
C THR A 122 18.71 -7.02 -7.77
N ASP A 123 19.17 -5.86 -8.22
CA ASP A 123 20.32 -5.11 -7.71
C ASP A 123 20.00 -4.30 -6.44
N ARG A 124 18.71 -4.16 -6.12
CA ARG A 124 18.20 -3.43 -4.96
C ARG A 124 16.94 -4.07 -4.38
N ALA A 125 16.69 -3.80 -3.10
CA ALA A 125 15.42 -4.18 -2.49
C ALA A 125 14.28 -3.42 -3.16
N THR A 126 13.25 -4.16 -3.59
CA THR A 126 12.13 -3.62 -4.37
C THR A 126 10.81 -4.15 -3.83
N PHE A 127 9.85 -3.24 -3.67
CA PHE A 127 8.45 -3.54 -3.42
C PHE A 127 7.64 -3.42 -4.72
N ALA A 128 6.53 -4.15 -4.79
CA ALA A 128 5.52 -3.99 -5.82
C ALA A 128 4.34 -3.20 -5.23
N LEU A 129 4.09 -2.03 -5.83
CA LEU A 129 2.86 -1.27 -5.64
C LEU A 129 1.80 -1.84 -6.57
N ALA A 130 0.70 -2.31 -6.01
CA ALA A 130 -0.42 -2.89 -6.72
C ALA A 130 -1.74 -2.19 -6.35
N PHE A 131 -2.61 -2.08 -7.34
CA PHE A 131 -3.99 -1.65 -7.17
C PHE A 131 -4.91 -2.86 -7.40
N GLY A 132 -5.59 -3.30 -6.34
CA GLY A 132 -6.15 -4.64 -6.27
C GLY A 132 -5.05 -5.69 -6.42
N GLU A 133 -5.23 -6.61 -7.37
CA GLU A 133 -4.25 -7.64 -7.72
C GLU A 133 -3.43 -7.25 -8.98
N ARG A 134 -3.43 -5.98 -9.39
CA ARG A 134 -2.67 -5.51 -10.55
C ARG A 134 -1.43 -4.72 -10.12
N PRO A 135 -0.20 -5.20 -10.38
CA PRO A 135 1.01 -4.40 -10.18
C PRO A 135 1.00 -3.16 -11.10
N ILE A 136 1.33 -2.00 -10.55
CA ILE A 136 1.34 -0.71 -11.27
C ILE A 136 2.65 0.05 -11.13
N ALA A 137 3.45 -0.22 -10.11
CA ALA A 137 4.78 0.37 -9.96
C ALA A 137 5.72 -0.52 -9.13
N PHE A 138 7.02 -0.35 -9.30
CA PHE A 138 8.02 -0.72 -8.31
C PHE A 138 8.32 0.45 -7.38
N THR A 139 8.48 0.16 -6.09
CA THR A 139 8.80 1.16 -5.07
C THR A 139 9.97 0.73 -4.20
N GLY A 140 10.62 1.71 -3.60
CA GLY A 140 11.60 1.46 -2.54
C GLY A 140 10.92 1.00 -1.24
N PRO A 141 11.49 0.05 -0.49
CA PRO A 141 10.97 -0.39 0.82
C PRO A 141 10.85 0.73 1.85
N HIS A 142 11.52 1.86 1.62
CA HIS A 142 11.49 3.05 2.44
C HIS A 142 10.89 4.27 1.70
N GLY A 143 10.23 4.07 0.56
CA GLY A 143 9.63 5.14 -0.23
C GLY A 143 10.64 6.01 -1.00
N GLU A 144 11.88 5.55 -1.14
CA GLU A 144 12.99 6.30 -1.73
C GLU A 144 12.95 6.36 -3.27
N HIS A 145 12.12 5.53 -3.91
CA HIS A 145 11.89 5.57 -5.36
C HIS A 145 10.50 5.04 -5.74
N LEU A 146 10.03 5.45 -6.91
CA LEU A 146 8.79 4.99 -7.56
C LEU A 146 9.05 4.87 -9.08
N HIS A 147 8.84 3.68 -9.63
CA HIS A 147 9.00 3.37 -11.05
C HIS A 147 7.70 2.75 -11.59
N TRP A 148 7.00 3.46 -12.47
CA TRP A 148 5.73 2.99 -13.03
C TRP A 148 5.92 1.82 -14.00
N LEU A 149 5.00 0.86 -13.95
CA LEU A 149 4.96 -0.30 -14.84
C LEU A 149 4.03 -0.04 -16.02
N GLY A 150 4.56 -0.11 -17.25
CA GLY A 150 3.78 0.11 -18.48
C GLY A 150 3.08 1.47 -18.54
N ASP A 151 1.95 1.56 -19.25
CA ASP A 151 1.11 2.77 -19.36
C ASP A 151 0.29 3.07 -18.09
N ALA A 152 0.50 2.34 -16.98
CA ALA A 152 -0.22 2.53 -15.72
C ALA A 152 -0.04 3.93 -15.11
N CYS A 153 0.84 4.76 -15.70
CA CYS A 153 1.08 6.14 -15.35
C CYS A 153 -0.23 6.93 -15.12
N LEU A 154 -1.32 6.73 -15.89
CA LEU A 154 -2.48 7.66 -15.82
C LEU A 154 -3.89 7.11 -16.12
N THR A 155 -4.11 5.82 -16.39
CA THR A 155 -5.47 5.32 -16.73
C THR A 155 -6.07 4.46 -15.61
N PHE A 156 -6.61 5.12 -14.59
CA PHE A 156 -7.59 4.53 -13.68
C PHE A 156 -8.94 5.18 -14.00
N SER A 157 -9.54 4.77 -15.12
CA SER A 157 -10.93 5.12 -15.42
C SER A 157 -11.82 4.38 -14.44
N GLY A 158 -12.42 5.13 -13.51
CA GLY A 158 -13.49 4.64 -12.66
C GLY A 158 -14.67 4.19 -13.52
N GLU A 159 -15.02 2.91 -13.38
CA GLU A 159 -16.37 2.42 -13.69
C GLU A 159 -17.24 2.50 -12.43
#